data_AF-A0A182TBY7-F1
#
_entry.id   AF-A0A182TBY7-F1
#
_cell.length_a   1.000
_cell.length_b   1.000
_cell.length_c   1.000
_cell.angle_alpha   90.00
_cell.angle_beta   90.00
_cell.angle_gamma   90.00
#
_symmetry.space_group_name_H-M   'P 1'
#
loop_
_entity.id
_entity.type
_entity.pdbx_description
1 polymer ?
#
loop_
_entity_poly.entity_id
_entity_poly.type
_entity_poly.pdbx_seq_one_letter_code
_entity_poly.pdbx_strand_id
1 'polypeptide(L)'
;MCMKRIFKLKLLKGEQETVSRGCAQQKNTEQVYRSGSWTPQHNIEEPYTEGCQTIDDSMYCFCRGSLCNSATKTTDRSNYHTDAMAVIFVFNVMKYIRSAEF
;
A
#
# COMPACT_ATOMS: atom_id res chain seq x y z
N MET A 1 6.95 10.02 9.98
CA MET A 1 6.87 9.94 8.51
C MET A 1 6.64 8.50 8.07
N CYS A 2 5.86 8.26 7.02
CA CYS A 2 5.65 6.91 6.49
C CYS A 2 6.80 6.49 5.58
N MET A 3 7.07 5.19 5.53
CA MET A 3 8.11 4.59 4.69
C MET A 3 7.53 3.42 3.89
N LYS A 4 7.94 3.31 2.63
CA LYS A 4 7.70 2.16 1.76
C LYS A 4 9.03 1.73 1.18
N ARG A 5 9.41 0.47 1.36
CA ARG A 5 10.59 -0.13 0.75
C ARG A 5 10.15 -1.18 -0.26
N ILE A 6 10.62 -1.05 -1.49
CA ILE A 6 10.40 -1.96 -2.60
C ILE A 6 11.72 -2.67 -2.88
N PHE A 7 11.73 -3.99 -2.81
CA PHE A 7 12.89 -4.80 -3.13
C PHE A 7 12.58 -5.72 -4.30
N LYS A 8 13.54 -5.83 -5.22
CA LYS A 8 13.45 -6.67 -6.41
C LYS A 8 14.49 -7.78 -6.30
N LEU A 9 14.03 -9.01 -6.27
CA LEU A 9 14.88 -10.19 -6.25
C LEU A 9 14.89 -10.83 -7.64
N LYS A 10 16.08 -10.92 -8.26
CA LYS A 10 16.24 -11.69 -9.50
C LYS A 10 16.39 -13.18 -9.15
N LEU A 11 15.38 -13.96 -9.51
CA LEU A 11 15.37 -15.41 -9.37
C LEU A 11 15.62 -16.07 -10.74
N LEU A 12 16.01 -17.35 -10.72
CA LEU A 12 16.23 -18.13 -11.95
C LEU A 12 15.00 -18.20 -12.88
N LYS A 13 13.78 -18.01 -12.33
CA LYS A 13 12.50 -18.04 -13.07
C LYS A 13 11.88 -16.65 -13.30
N GLY A 14 12.60 -15.56 -13.04
CA GLY A 14 12.10 -14.20 -13.26
C GLY A 14 12.41 -13.25 -12.10
N GLU A 15 11.90 -12.03 -12.18
CA GLU A 15 12.04 -11.02 -11.13
C GLU A 15 10.83 -11.05 -10.18
N GLN A 16 11.09 -11.13 -8.87
CA GLN A 16 10.06 -11.01 -7.85
C GLN A 16 10.21 -9.67 -7.14
N GLU A 17 9.17 -8.85 -7.20
CA GLU A 17 9.08 -7.61 -6.43
C GLU A 17 8.33 -7.87 -5.11
N THR A 18 8.80 -7.30 -4.02
CA THR A 18 8.10 -7.32 -2.74
C THR A 18 8.18 -5.97 -2.07
N VAL A 19 7.12 -5.63 -1.33
CA VAL A 19 6.93 -4.30 -0.75
C VAL A 19 6.74 -4.42 0.75
N SER A 20 7.63 -3.81 1.52
CA SER A 20 7.47 -3.60 2.96
C SER A 20 7.07 -2.16 3.26
N ARG A 21 6.19 -1.96 4.24
CA ARG A 21 5.67 -0.64 4.65
C ARG A 21 5.86 -0.46 6.14
N GLY A 22 6.11 0.77 6.57
CA GLY A 22 6.28 1.08 7.99
C GLY A 22 6.45 2.57 8.25
N CYS A 23 7.04 2.88 9.40
CA CYS A 23 7.44 4.23 9.78
C CYS A 23 8.92 4.44 9.50
N ALA A 24 9.28 5.64 9.04
CA ALA A 24 10.67 6.05 8.93
C ALA A 24 11.28 6.26 10.32
N GLN A 25 12.54 5.88 10.53
CA GLN A 25 13.20 5.97 11.83
C GLN A 25 13.57 7.42 12.16
N GLN A 26 12.77 8.06 13.00
CA GLN A 26 13.00 9.46 13.41
C GLN A 26 13.61 9.59 14.82
N LYS A 27 13.59 8.50 15.60
CA LYS A 27 14.16 8.49 16.94
C LYS A 27 15.65 8.15 16.88
N ASN A 28 16.47 9.11 17.21
CA ASN A 28 17.89 8.93 17.49
C ASN A 28 18.08 8.81 19.01
N THR A 29 18.94 7.90 19.46
CA THR A 29 19.23 7.70 20.89
C THR A 29 20.72 7.73 21.11
N GLU A 30 21.16 8.72 21.86
CA GLU A 30 22.57 8.97 22.17
C GLU A 30 22.82 8.78 23.66
N GLN A 31 24.04 8.39 24.01
CA GLN A 31 24.46 8.28 25.40
C GLN A 31 25.15 9.59 25.80
N VAL A 32 24.59 10.29 26.79
CA VAL A 32 25.15 11.54 27.27
C VAL A 32 25.60 11.35 28.71
N TYR A 33 26.87 11.67 28.95
CA TYR A 33 27.45 11.62 30.29
C TYR A 33 27.06 12.88 31.07
N ARG A 34 26.28 12.72 32.13
CA ARG A 34 25.86 13.82 33.01
C ARG A 34 26.01 13.38 34.46
N SER A 35 26.63 14.23 35.28
CA SER A 35 26.72 14.03 36.74
C SER A 35 27.26 12.66 37.17
N GLY A 36 28.27 12.15 36.46
CA GLY A 36 28.93 10.89 36.83
C GLY A 36 28.34 9.62 36.20
N SER A 37 27.21 9.72 35.47
CA SER A 37 26.55 8.57 34.85
C SER A 37 26.22 8.78 33.38
N TRP A 38 26.14 7.67 32.64
CA TRP A 38 25.65 7.65 31.26
C TRP A 38 24.12 7.59 31.27
N THR A 39 23.50 8.51 30.54
CA THR A 39 22.04 8.59 30.42
C THR A 39 21.63 8.56 28.95
N PRO A 40 20.62 7.76 28.57
CA PRO A 40 20.11 7.77 27.21
C PRO A 40 19.32 9.06 26.96
N GLN A 41 19.77 9.85 25.98
CA GLN A 41 19.05 11.01 25.49
C GLN A 41 18.37 10.65 24.16
N HIS A 42 17.07 10.90 24.07
CA HIS A 42 16.28 10.65 22.87
C HIS A 42 16.02 11.94 22.12
N ASN A 43 16.49 12.02 20.87
CA ASN A 43 16.24 13.13 19.98
C ASN A 43 15.34 12.67 18.84
N ILE A 44 14.35 13.48 18.48
CA ILE A 44 13.50 13.24 17.31
C ILE A 44 14.02 14.13 16.18
N GLU A 45 14.45 13.49 15.10
CA GLU A 45 15.00 14.14 13.92
C GLU A 45 14.09 13.88 12.71
N GLU A 46 14.09 14.80 11.75
CA GLU A 46 13.42 14.62 10.46
C GLU A 46 14.43 14.49 9.32
N PRO A 47 15.23 13.40 9.27
CA PRO A 47 16.31 13.29 8.30
C PRO A 47 15.82 12.92 6.88
N TYR A 48 14.56 12.57 6.71
CA TYR A 48 14.02 12.07 5.44
C TYR A 48 13.22 13.14 4.70
N THR A 49 13.53 13.31 3.42
CA THR A 49 12.78 14.15 2.49
C THR A 49 11.67 13.33 1.81
N GLU A 50 10.58 13.99 1.44
CA GLU A 50 9.51 13.32 0.69
C GLU A 50 9.98 12.93 -0.71
N GLY A 51 9.54 11.75 -1.15
CA GLY A 51 9.93 11.19 -2.45
C GLY A 51 10.54 9.81 -2.33
N CYS A 52 10.98 9.27 -3.46
CA CYS A 52 11.59 7.95 -3.57
C CYS A 52 13.08 8.06 -3.91
N GLN A 53 13.91 7.27 -3.25
CA GLN A 53 15.34 7.14 -3.50
C GLN A 53 15.77 5.68 -3.46
N THR A 54 16.76 5.32 -4.27
CA THR A 54 17.31 3.96 -4.30
C THR A 54 18.53 3.88 -3.38
N ILE A 55 18.51 2.94 -2.45
CA ILE A 55 19.61 2.64 -1.52
C ILE A 55 19.82 1.13 -1.55
N ASP A 56 21.03 0.67 -1.82
CA ASP A 56 21.41 -0.77 -1.82
C ASP A 56 20.41 -1.66 -2.59
N ASP A 57 20.16 -1.32 -3.86
CA ASP A 57 19.22 -2.00 -4.76
C ASP A 57 17.74 -2.04 -4.30
N SER A 58 17.43 -1.37 -3.20
CA SER A 58 16.08 -1.22 -2.67
C SER A 58 15.59 0.21 -2.87
N MET A 59 14.36 0.37 -3.34
CA MET A 59 13.73 1.70 -3.47
C MET A 59 12.99 2.04 -2.19
N TYR A 60 13.40 3.13 -1.54
CA TYR A 60 12.79 3.70 -0.34
C TYR A 60 11.99 4.93 -0.71
N CYS A 61 10.69 4.94 -0.40
CA CYS A 61 9.81 6.08 -0.57
C CYS A 61 9.33 6.58 0.79
N PHE A 62 9.42 7.89 0.99
CA PHE A 62 8.95 8.57 2.19
C PHE A 62 7.83 9.54 1.83
N CYS A 63 6.80 9.58 2.67
CA CYS A 63 5.66 10.48 2.49
C CYS A 63 5.09 10.94 3.83
N ARG A 64 4.42 12.10 3.80
CA ARG A 64 3.65 12.64 4.93
C ARG A 64 2.14 12.49 4.69
N GLY A 65 1.37 12.53 5.77
CA GLY A 65 -0.08 12.37 5.73
C GLY A 65 -0.55 10.95 6.10
N SER A 66 -1.84 10.84 6.41
CA SER A 66 -2.44 9.56 6.82
C SER A 66 -2.45 8.58 5.66
N LEU A 67 -1.98 7.36 5.89
CA LEU A 67 -2.09 6.25 4.94
C LEU A 67 -1.42 6.50 3.57
N CYS A 68 -0.48 7.46 3.47
CA CYS A 68 0.14 7.85 2.20
C CYS A 68 0.96 6.73 1.53
N ASN A 69 1.44 5.74 2.32
CA ASN A 69 2.16 4.57 1.83
C ASN A 69 1.27 3.32 1.65
N SER A 70 -0.05 3.48 1.68
CA SER A 70 -1.02 2.38 1.56
C SER A 70 -0.84 1.55 0.28
N ALA A 71 -1.30 0.31 0.33
CA ALA A 71 -1.45 -0.47 -0.89
C ALA A 71 -2.49 0.20 -1.79
N THR A 72 -2.20 0.25 -3.10
CA THR A 72 -3.23 0.55 -4.10
C THR A 72 -4.33 -0.49 -3.92
N LYS A 73 -5.56 -0.03 -3.71
CA LYS A 73 -6.72 -0.93 -3.76
C LYS A 73 -6.73 -1.52 -5.16
N THR A 74 -6.43 -2.81 -5.30
CA THR A 74 -6.80 -3.55 -6.49
C THR A 74 -8.31 -3.43 -6.55
N THR A 75 -8.79 -2.53 -7.40
CA THR A 75 -10.18 -2.55 -7.79
C THR A 75 -10.26 -3.77 -8.67
N ASP A 76 -10.42 -4.95 -8.06
CA ASP A 76 -10.98 -6.09 -8.76
C ASP A 76 -12.35 -5.60 -9.19
N ARG A 77 -12.38 -5.01 -10.39
CA ARG A 77 -13.57 -4.59 -11.12
C ARG A 77 -14.25 -5.88 -11.55
N SER A 78 -14.69 -6.61 -10.55
CA SER A 78 -15.43 -7.83 -10.70
C SER A 78 -16.76 -7.43 -11.29
N ASN A 79 -17.00 -7.93 -12.50
CA ASN A 79 -18.19 -7.72 -13.30
C ASN A 79 -19.44 -8.38 -12.67
N TYR A 80 -19.62 -8.33 -11.36
CA TYR A 80 -20.79 -8.92 -10.70
C TYR A 80 -22.08 -8.16 -11.04
N HIS A 81 -21.99 -6.86 -11.37
CA HIS A 81 -23.17 -6.07 -11.71
C HIS A 81 -23.73 -6.34 -13.12
N THR A 82 -22.95 -6.90 -14.04
CA THR A 82 -23.45 -7.24 -15.39
C THR A 82 -24.35 -8.48 -15.38
N ASP A 83 -24.14 -9.40 -14.42
CA ASP A 83 -24.89 -10.66 -14.34
C ASP A 83 -26.33 -10.44 -13.87
N ALA A 84 -26.53 -9.66 -12.79
CA ALA A 84 -27.87 -9.37 -12.26
C ALA A 84 -28.78 -8.63 -13.27
N MET A 85 -28.22 -7.71 -14.06
CA MET A 85 -28.98 -6.96 -15.06
C MET A 85 -29.43 -7.85 -16.23
N ALA A 86 -28.60 -8.80 -16.66
CA ALA A 86 -28.94 -9.75 -17.71
C ALA A 86 -30.11 -10.65 -17.30
N VAL A 87 -30.08 -11.16 -16.06
CA VAL A 87 -31.16 -12.00 -15.50
C VAL A 87 -32.48 -11.23 -15.47
N ILE A 88 -32.49 -9.99 -14.96
CA ILE A 88 -33.70 -9.16 -14.92
C ILE A 88 -34.27 -8.91 -16.32
N PHE A 89 -33.41 -8.63 -17.31
CA PHE A 89 -33.86 -8.41 -18.68
C PHE A 89 -34.52 -9.66 -19.28
N VAL A 90 -33.89 -10.83 -19.12
CA VAL A 90 -34.43 -12.11 -19.60
C VAL A 90 -35.78 -12.42 -18.92
N PHE A 91 -35.91 -12.24 -17.61
CA PHE A 91 -37.17 -12.47 -16.91
C PHE A 91 -38.31 -11.58 -17.43
N ASN A 92 -38.03 -10.29 -17.68
CA ASN A 92 -39.04 -9.37 -18.21
C ASN A 92 -39.43 -9.70 -19.65
N VAL A 93 -38.46 -10.06 -20.51
CA VAL A 93 -38.73 -10.49 -21.89
C VAL A 93 -39.57 -11.77 -21.93
N MET A 94 -39.19 -12.78 -21.13
CA MET A 94 -39.96 -14.04 -21.06
C MET A 94 -41.38 -13.83 -20.53
N LYS A 95 -41.55 -12.91 -19.56
CA LYS A 95 -42.86 -12.53 -19.06
C LYS A 95 -43.70 -11.82 -20.14
N TYR A 96 -43.09 -10.91 -20.91
CA TYR A 96 -43.76 -10.19 -21.99
C TYR A 96 -44.22 -11.14 -23.11
N ILE A 97 -43.35 -12.05 -23.57
CA ILE A 97 -43.68 -13.03 -24.62
C ILE A 97 -44.87 -13.90 -24.17
N ARG A 98 -44.82 -14.43 -22.94
CA ARG A 98 -45.93 -15.22 -22.39
C ARG A 98 -47.25 -14.47 -22.28
N SER A 99 -47.21 -13.15 -22.07
CA SER A 99 -48.42 -12.31 -22.04
C SER A 99 -48.91 -11.88 -23.42
N ALA A 100 -48.06 -11.92 -24.45
CA ALA A 100 -48.41 -11.54 -25.82
C ALA A 100 -48.92 -12.72 -26.66
N GLU A 101 -48.65 -13.97 -26.23
CA GLU A 101 -49.15 -15.20 -26.85
C GLU A 101 -50.57 -15.61 -26.37
N PHE A 102 -51.24 -14.79 -25.54
CA PHE A 102 -52.63 -14.94 -25.11
C PHE A 102 -53.49 -13.73 -25.48
#